data_AF-A0A960KYK3-F1
#
_entry.id   AF-A0A960KYK3-F1
#
_cell.length_a   1.000
_cell.length_b   1.000
_cell.length_c   1.000
_cell.angle_alpha   90.00
_cell.angle_beta   90.00
_cell.angle_gamma   90.00
#
_symmetry.space_group_name_H-M   'P 1'
#
loop_
_entity.id
_entity.type
_entity.pdbx_description
1 polymer ?
#
loop_
_entity_poly.entity_id
_entity_poly.type
_entity_poly.pdbx_seq_one_letter_code
_entity_poly.pdbx_strand_id
1 'polypeptide(L)'
;MHPTKSAWLRDQLNLCEGKLLRYAQSLLGDLTHAQDMVQESFLRLAQQEPFDPTLPWLLRVCRNLITDHFRKDKHMVDATLDQRIHPAPSPLDQLETQDITQRLMRLVHRLPATQREIVRLKFQEGLSYKEIGEITGLTANHVGVLLHQAMTALRKKMSTLEVRT
;
A
#
# COMPACT_ATOMS: atom_id res chain seq x y z
N MET A 1 20.52 -23.48 16.69
CA MET A 1 20.26 -24.13 15.40
C MET A 1 19.74 -23.03 14.48
N HIS A 2 20.56 -22.57 13.53
CA HIS A 2 20.10 -21.52 12.60
C HIS A 2 18.92 -22.08 11.79
N PRO A 3 17.76 -21.41 11.74
CA PRO A 3 16.72 -21.82 10.81
C PRO A 3 17.33 -21.88 9.42
N THR A 4 17.16 -23.00 8.71
CA THR A 4 17.53 -23.08 7.31
C THR A 4 16.85 -21.92 6.58
N LYS A 5 17.54 -21.28 5.63
CA LYS A 5 17.01 -20.18 4.82
C LYS A 5 15.56 -20.41 4.35
N SER A 6 15.24 -21.65 3.99
CA SER A 6 13.90 -22.08 3.55
C SER A 6 12.84 -22.14 4.68
N ALA A 7 13.22 -22.36 5.93
CA ALA A 7 12.31 -22.29 7.08
C ALA A 7 12.00 -20.83 7.42
N TRP A 8 13.03 -20.00 7.54
CA TRP A 8 12.87 -18.56 7.78
C TRP A 8 12.03 -17.87 6.68
N LEU A 9 12.28 -18.19 5.40
CA LEU A 9 11.52 -17.62 4.29
C LEU A 9 10.03 -18.01 4.35
N ARG A 10 9.72 -19.25 4.74
CA ARG A 10 8.34 -19.71 4.93
C ARG A 10 7.66 -18.97 6.08
N ASP A 11 8.37 -18.73 7.18
CA ASP A 11 7.83 -17.97 8.31
C ASP A 11 7.53 -16.52 7.90
N GLN A 12 8.43 -15.88 7.14
CA GLN A 12 8.18 -14.54 6.60
C GLN A 12 7.03 -14.50 5.61
N LEU A 13 6.90 -15.52 4.75
CA LEU A 13 5.78 -15.65 3.83
C LEU A 13 4.46 -15.70 4.59
N ASN A 14 4.33 -16.63 5.55
CA ASN A 14 3.12 -16.78 6.35
C ASN A 14 2.75 -15.51 7.12
N LEU A 15 3.74 -14.74 7.58
CA LEU A 15 3.52 -13.53 8.36
C LEU A 15 3.07 -12.34 7.50
N CYS A 16 3.65 -12.19 6.30
CA CYS A 16 3.54 -10.96 5.52
C CYS A 16 2.73 -11.09 4.23
N GLU A 17 2.53 -12.29 3.68
CA GLU A 17 1.89 -12.50 2.37
C GLU A 17 0.53 -11.81 2.26
N GLY A 18 -0.37 -12.03 3.23
CA GLY A 18 -1.70 -11.43 3.19
C GLY A 18 -1.69 -9.89 3.23
N LYS A 19 -0.75 -9.29 3.97
CA LYS A 19 -0.59 -7.82 4.03
C LYS A 19 -0.02 -7.30 2.71
N LEU A 20 1.02 -7.95 2.19
CA LEU A 20 1.68 -7.56 0.95
C LEU A 20 0.73 -7.67 -0.25
N LEU A 21 -0.08 -8.73 -0.31
CA LEU A 21 -1.07 -8.94 -1.37
C LEU A 21 -2.18 -7.88 -1.33
N ARG A 22 -2.71 -7.55 -0.15
CA ARG A 22 -3.71 -6.48 -0.01
C ARG A 22 -3.14 -5.12 -0.41
N TYR A 23 -1.90 -4.84 -0.03
CA TYR A 23 -1.21 -3.62 -0.44
C TYR A 23 -1.03 -3.56 -1.96
N ALA A 24 -0.48 -4.62 -2.57
CA ALA A 24 -0.26 -4.68 -4.01
C ALA A 24 -1.57 -4.55 -4.80
N GLN A 25 -2.61 -5.29 -4.40
CA GLN A 25 -3.93 -5.23 -5.03
C GLN A 25 -4.56 -3.84 -4.89
N SER A 26 -4.34 -3.14 -3.77
CA SER A 26 -4.85 -1.78 -3.60
C SER A 26 -4.22 -0.74 -4.52
N LEU A 27 -3.01 -1.01 -5.03
CA LEU A 27 -2.32 -0.15 -5.97
C LEU A 27 -2.61 -0.52 -7.43
N LEU A 28 -2.67 -1.83 -7.72
CA LEU A 28 -2.84 -2.37 -9.07
C LEU A 28 -4.30 -2.54 -9.50
N GLY A 29 -5.24 -2.69 -8.58
CA GLY A 29 -6.65 -2.96 -8.89
C GLY A 29 -6.96 -4.36 -9.42
N ASP A 30 -5.95 -5.18 -9.73
CA ASP A 30 -6.08 -6.56 -10.22
C ASP A 30 -5.34 -7.56 -9.31
N LEU A 31 -5.95 -8.73 -9.10
CA LEU A 31 -5.39 -9.78 -8.24
C LEU A 31 -4.21 -10.49 -8.89
N THR A 32 -4.26 -10.74 -10.20
CA THR A 32 -3.23 -11.51 -10.92
C THR A 32 -1.90 -10.79 -10.87
N HIS A 33 -1.87 -9.52 -11.30
CA HIS A 33 -0.68 -8.69 -11.24
C HIS A 33 -0.20 -8.50 -9.80
N ALA A 34 -1.10 -8.39 -8.82
CA ALA A 34 -0.73 -8.29 -7.42
C ALA A 34 -0.01 -9.54 -6.91
N GLN A 35 -0.48 -10.73 -7.28
CA GLN A 35 0.19 -12.00 -6.96
C GLN A 35 1.57 -12.08 -7.59
N ASP A 36 1.73 -11.63 -8.84
CA ASP A 36 3.03 -11.60 -9.51
C ASP A 36 4.03 -10.68 -8.79
N MET A 37 3.60 -9.47 -8.40
CA MET A 37 4.47 -8.53 -7.66
C MET A 37 4.86 -9.06 -6.28
N VAL A 38 3.94 -9.76 -5.59
CA VAL A 38 4.21 -10.42 -4.31
C VAL A 38 5.24 -11.53 -4.49
N GLN A 39 5.03 -12.43 -5.47
CA GLN A 39 5.95 -13.52 -5.77
C GLN A 39 7.36 -13.00 -6.06
N GLU A 40 7.50 -12.00 -6.93
CA GLU A 40 8.79 -11.39 -7.26
C GLU A 40 9.44 -10.71 -6.03
N SER A 41 8.64 -10.11 -5.14
CA SER A 41 9.15 -9.54 -3.88
C SER A 41 9.76 -10.62 -2.98
N PHE A 42 9.11 -11.78 -2.86
CA PHE A 42 9.62 -12.93 -2.10
C PHE A 42 10.81 -13.62 -2.79
N LEU A 43 10.87 -13.62 -4.12
CA LEU A 43 12.04 -14.11 -4.86
C LEU A 43 13.27 -13.23 -4.59
N ARG A 44 13.09 -11.90 -4.58
CA ARG A 44 14.16 -10.96 -4.21
C ARG A 44 14.57 -11.11 -2.75
N LEU A 45 13.61 -11.33 -1.86
CA LEU A 45 13.84 -11.65 -0.46
C LEU A 45 14.74 -12.89 -0.31
N ALA A 46 14.46 -13.95 -1.05
CA ALA A 46 15.26 -15.18 -1.04
C ALA A 46 16.70 -14.98 -1.53
N GLN A 47 17.00 -13.89 -2.24
CA GLN A 47 18.35 -13.57 -2.72
C GLN A 47 19.12 -12.64 -1.77
N GLN A 48 18.47 -12.05 -0.76
CA GLN A 48 19.13 -11.16 0.19
C GLN A 48 19.94 -11.94 1.24
N GLU A 49 21.10 -11.37 1.59
CA GLU A 49 21.94 -11.78 2.71
C GLU A 49 22.41 -10.50 3.43
N PRO A 50 22.26 -10.38 4.77
CA PRO A 50 21.68 -11.35 5.69
C PRO A 50 20.14 -11.41 5.64
N PHE A 51 19.57 -12.48 6.20
CA PHE A 51 18.12 -12.72 6.33
C PHE A 51 17.46 -11.85 7.41
N ASP A 52 17.49 -10.52 7.25
CA ASP A 52 16.80 -9.58 8.16
C ASP A 52 16.02 -8.42 7.49
N PRO A 53 15.31 -8.62 6.36
CA PRO A 53 14.38 -7.62 5.87
C PRO A 53 13.03 -7.69 6.59
N THR A 54 12.57 -6.51 6.98
CA THR A 54 11.30 -6.29 7.68
C THR A 54 10.13 -6.13 6.70
N LEU A 55 8.88 -6.17 7.20
CA LEU A 55 7.69 -5.84 6.39
C LEU A 55 7.82 -4.52 5.60
N PRO A 56 8.33 -3.41 6.17
CA PRO A 56 8.65 -2.19 5.42
C PRO A 56 9.54 -2.39 4.19
N TRP A 57 10.52 -3.29 4.27
CA TRP A 57 11.40 -3.59 3.14
C TRP A 57 10.64 -4.30 2.02
N LEU A 58 9.83 -5.32 2.37
CA LEU A 58 8.98 -6.02 1.39
C LEU A 58 7.98 -5.09 0.72
N LEU A 59 7.33 -4.21 1.49
CA LEU A 59 6.40 -3.20 0.96
C LEU A 59 7.10 -2.26 -0.02
N ARG A 60 8.32 -1.82 0.29
CA ARG A 60 9.14 -0.98 -0.61
C ARG A 60 9.49 -1.70 -1.90
N VAL A 61 9.98 -2.94 -1.81
CA VAL A 61 10.32 -3.75 -2.99
C VAL A 61 9.10 -3.94 -3.88
N CYS A 62 7.97 -4.33 -3.28
CA CYS A 62 6.70 -4.50 -3.97
C CYS A 62 6.24 -3.21 -4.67
N ARG A 63 6.29 -2.07 -3.97
CA ARG A 63 5.95 -0.76 -4.55
C ARG A 63 6.85 -0.38 -5.72
N ASN A 64 8.15 -0.65 -5.63
CA ASN A 64 9.10 -0.39 -6.71
C ASN A 64 8.79 -1.25 -7.94
N LEU A 65 8.49 -2.53 -7.73
CA LEU A 65 8.06 -3.44 -8.81
C LEU A 65 6.79 -2.94 -9.50
N ILE A 66 5.79 -2.50 -8.73
CA ILE A 66 4.55 -1.92 -9.26
C ILE A 66 4.84 -0.63 -10.05
N THR A 67 5.71 0.23 -9.52
CA THR A 67 6.11 1.47 -10.20
C THR A 67 6.81 1.17 -11.52
N ASP A 68 7.70 0.17 -11.54
CA ASP A 68 8.40 -0.27 -12.75
C ASP A 68 7.45 -0.90 -13.76
N HIS A 69 6.47 -1.69 -13.30
CA HIS A 69 5.41 -2.26 -14.14
C HIS A 69 4.65 -1.14 -14.87
N PHE A 70 4.16 -0.13 -14.15
CA PHE A 70 3.50 1.02 -14.76
C PHE A 70 4.43 1.86 -15.65
N ARG A 71 5.72 1.96 -15.32
CA ARG A 71 6.70 2.70 -16.13
C ARG A 71 6.98 2.01 -17.47
N LYS A 72 7.02 0.67 -17.48
CA LYS A 72 7.19 -0.14 -18.70
C LYS A 72 5.96 -0.05 -19.59
N ASP A 73 4.76 -0.12 -19.02
CA ASP A 73 3.51 0.09 -19.74
C ASP A 73 3.37 1.52 -20.29
N LYS A 74 4.04 2.49 -19.65
CA LYS A 74 4.07 3.90 -20.07
C LYS A 74 5.08 4.18 -21.19
N HIS A 75 6.15 3.39 -21.34
CA HIS A 75 7.00 3.49 -22.54
C HIS A 75 6.23 3.09 -23.82
N MET A 76 5.04 2.51 -23.67
CA MET A 76 4.10 2.26 -24.77
C MET A 76 3.05 3.38 -24.94
N VAL A 77 2.76 4.19 -23.90
CA VAL A 77 1.83 5.34 -23.94
C VAL A 77 2.19 6.38 -22.84
N ASP A 78 2.59 7.59 -23.25
CA ASP A 78 3.13 8.68 -22.44
C ASP A 78 2.12 9.37 -21.47
N ALA A 79 2.23 9.19 -20.14
CA ALA A 79 2.06 10.22 -19.06
C ALA A 79 2.00 9.63 -17.62
N THR A 80 2.19 10.47 -16.58
CA THR A 80 2.57 10.29 -15.14
C THR A 80 1.95 9.15 -14.30
N LEU A 81 2.79 8.55 -13.43
CA LEU A 81 2.48 7.44 -12.49
C LEU A 81 1.24 7.67 -11.61
N ASP A 82 0.96 8.93 -11.29
CA ASP A 82 -0.15 9.35 -10.43
C ASP A 82 -1.55 9.05 -11.04
N GLN A 83 -1.64 8.80 -12.35
CA GLN A 83 -2.91 8.58 -13.06
C GLN A 83 -3.32 7.10 -13.19
N ARG A 84 -2.40 6.15 -12.98
CA ARG A 84 -2.65 4.71 -13.25
C ARG A 84 -2.83 3.85 -12.00
N ILE A 85 -2.46 4.35 -10.82
CA ILE A 85 -2.79 3.66 -9.56
C ILE A 85 -4.30 3.70 -9.39
N HIS A 86 -4.96 2.54 -9.45
CA HIS A 86 -6.41 2.48 -9.53
C HIS A 86 -7.09 3.24 -8.38
N PRO A 87 -8.01 4.18 -8.68
CA PRO A 87 -8.83 4.85 -7.67
C PRO A 87 -10.03 4.00 -7.21
N ALA A 88 -10.27 2.84 -7.82
CA ALA A 88 -11.43 2.00 -7.56
C ALA A 88 -11.24 1.11 -6.31
N PRO A 89 -12.32 0.79 -5.58
CA PRO A 89 -12.27 -0.12 -4.43
C PRO A 89 -11.80 -1.51 -4.85
N SER A 90 -10.95 -2.13 -4.04
CA SER A 90 -10.61 -3.54 -4.20
C SER A 90 -11.87 -4.38 -3.97
N PRO A 91 -12.06 -5.52 -4.67
CA PRO A 91 -13.12 -6.48 -4.35
C PRO A 91 -13.15 -6.88 -2.86
N LEU A 92 -12.00 -6.79 -2.17
CA LEU A 92 -11.88 -7.09 -0.74
C LEU A 92 -12.54 -6.04 0.17
N ASP A 93 -12.77 -4.82 -0.34
CA ASP A 93 -13.46 -3.74 0.40
C ASP A 93 -15.00 -3.89 0.37
N GLN A 94 -15.53 -4.94 -0.26
CA GLN A 94 -16.98 -5.14 -0.45
C GLN A 94 -17.69 -5.92 0.67
N LEU A 95 -17.01 -6.33 1.75
CA LEU A 95 -17.66 -7.11 2.81
C LEU A 95 -18.32 -6.26 3.91
N GLU A 96 -19.55 -6.64 4.22
CA GLU A 96 -20.61 -5.91 4.92
C GLU A 96 -20.43 -5.82 6.45
N THR A 97 -20.35 -4.61 7.03
CA THR A 97 -20.90 -4.17 8.35
C THR A 97 -20.72 -2.64 8.55
N GLN A 98 -21.80 -1.95 8.93
CA GLN A 98 -21.96 -0.54 9.39
C GLN A 98 -21.60 0.62 8.42
N ASP A 99 -22.63 1.44 8.12
CA ASP A 99 -22.68 2.58 7.20
C ASP A 99 -21.49 3.56 7.33
N ILE A 100 -20.97 3.77 8.54
CA ILE A 100 -19.85 4.69 8.80
C ILE A 100 -18.53 4.19 8.20
N THR A 101 -18.22 2.90 8.32
CA THR A 101 -16.97 2.32 7.80
C THR A 101 -16.92 2.42 6.27
N GLN A 102 -18.02 2.08 5.60
CA GLN A 102 -18.13 2.24 4.15
C GLN A 102 -18.08 3.71 3.71
N ARG A 103 -18.71 4.63 4.46
CA ARG A 103 -18.60 6.08 4.20
C ARG A 103 -17.14 6.53 4.31
N LEU A 104 -16.43 6.17 5.38
CA LEU A 104 -15.03 6.53 5.57
C LEU A 104 -14.15 5.96 4.46
N MET A 105 -14.32 4.68 4.12
CA MET A 105 -13.56 4.06 3.03
C MET A 105 -13.80 4.79 1.70
N ARG A 106 -15.04 5.15 1.36
CA ARG A 106 -15.34 5.98 0.18
C ARG A 106 -14.66 7.34 0.20
N LEU A 107 -14.54 7.97 1.37
CA LEU A 107 -13.84 9.25 1.52
C LEU A 107 -12.33 9.09 1.34
N VAL A 108 -11.74 8.02 1.88
CA VAL A 108 -10.32 7.67 1.71
C VAL A 108 -10.01 7.41 0.22
N HIS A 109 -10.91 6.74 -0.51
CA HIS A 109 -10.76 6.52 -1.96
C HIS A 109 -10.77 7.82 -2.78
N ARG A 110 -11.37 8.89 -2.26
CA ARG A 110 -11.40 10.21 -2.92
C ARG A 110 -10.19 11.08 -2.58
N LEU A 111 -9.26 10.60 -1.76
CA LEU A 111 -8.01 11.30 -1.51
C LEU A 111 -7.09 11.19 -2.75
N PRO A 112 -6.18 12.16 -2.96
CA PRO A 112 -5.07 12.00 -3.90
C PRO A 112 -4.33 10.69 -3.66
N ALA A 113 -3.85 10.05 -4.73
CA ALA A 113 -3.25 8.71 -4.67
C ALA A 113 -2.15 8.61 -3.60
N THR A 114 -1.23 9.56 -3.58
CA THR A 114 -0.16 9.64 -2.57
C THR A 114 -0.69 9.75 -1.13
N GLN A 115 -1.71 10.58 -0.88
CA GLN A 115 -2.29 10.72 0.46
C GLN A 115 -3.01 9.44 0.90
N ARG A 116 -3.74 8.80 -0.02
CA ARG A 116 -4.43 7.53 0.21
C ARG A 116 -3.45 6.41 0.55
N GLU A 117 -2.36 6.30 -0.21
CA GLU A 117 -1.28 5.34 0.04
C GLU A 117 -0.67 5.55 1.44
N ILE A 118 -0.34 6.80 1.79
CA ILE A 118 0.23 7.14 3.09
C ILE A 118 -0.74 6.80 4.24
N VAL A 119 -2.03 7.10 4.09
CA VAL A 119 -3.06 6.72 5.09
C VAL A 119 -3.11 5.21 5.27
N ARG A 120 -3.09 4.44 4.17
CA ARG A 120 -3.07 2.97 4.24
C ARG A 120 -1.82 2.45 4.98
N LEU A 121 -0.64 2.90 4.58
CA LEU A 121 0.62 2.50 5.22
C LEU A 121 0.66 2.87 6.72
N LYS A 122 0.09 4.02 7.09
CA LYS A 122 0.06 4.45 8.48
C LYS A 122 -0.92 3.66 9.34
N PHE A 123 -2.16 3.49 8.88
CA PHE A 123 -3.25 3.01 9.72
C PHE A 123 -3.59 1.53 9.52
N GLN A 124 -3.30 0.95 8.35
CA GLN A 124 -3.50 -0.48 8.12
C GLN A 124 -2.23 -1.29 8.40
N GLU A 125 -1.08 -0.77 8.00
CA GLU A 125 0.21 -1.46 8.18
C GLU A 125 0.98 -1.02 9.44
N GLY A 126 0.54 0.04 10.11
CA GLY A 126 1.09 0.48 11.39
C GLY A 126 2.45 1.18 11.30
N LEU A 127 2.87 1.64 10.12
CA LEU A 127 4.23 2.11 9.89
C LEU A 127 4.52 3.49 10.50
N SER A 128 5.80 3.71 10.83
CA SER A 128 6.33 5.01 11.22
C SER A 128 6.46 5.96 10.02
N TYR A 129 6.56 7.27 10.27
CA TYR A 129 6.72 8.25 9.18
C TYR A 129 8.03 8.05 8.41
N LYS A 130 9.06 7.56 9.09
CA LYS A 130 10.34 7.21 8.49
C LYS A 130 10.16 6.06 7.50
N GLU A 131 9.56 4.95 7.93
CA GLU A 131 9.33 3.78 7.07
C GLU A 131 8.44 4.11 5.87
N ILE A 132 7.38 4.88 6.08
CA ILE A 132 6.50 5.35 5.00
C ILE A 132 7.30 6.20 4.00
N GLY A 133 8.16 7.10 4.49
CA GLY A 133 9.02 7.91 3.62
C GLY A 133 9.96 7.05 2.78
N GLU A 134 10.59 6.05 3.40
CA GLU A 134 11.48 5.14 2.68
C GLU A 134 10.74 4.26 1.64
N ILE A 135 9.48 3.90 1.89
CA ILE A 135 8.63 3.18 0.92
C ILE A 135 8.21 4.10 -0.23
N THR A 136 7.71 5.30 0.09
CA THR A 136 7.08 6.20 -0.89
C THR A 136 8.07 7.08 -1.66
N GLY A 137 9.31 7.19 -1.20
CA GLY A 137 10.32 8.11 -1.73
C GLY A 137 10.17 9.54 -1.20
N LEU A 138 9.42 9.73 -0.12
CA LEU A 138 9.16 11.03 0.50
C LEU A 138 9.98 11.23 1.77
N THR A 139 10.19 12.48 2.19
CA THR A 139 10.78 12.74 3.51
C THR A 139 9.75 12.46 4.61
N ALA A 140 10.21 12.02 5.79
CA ALA A 140 9.33 11.78 6.94
C ALA A 140 8.50 13.03 7.33
N ASN A 141 9.07 14.22 7.15
CA ASN A 141 8.35 15.49 7.36
C ASN A 141 7.22 15.66 6.33
N HIS A 142 7.50 15.42 5.05
CA HIS A 142 6.50 15.52 4.00
C HIS A 142 5.36 14.50 4.18
N VAL A 143 5.68 13.27 4.62
CA VAL A 143 4.69 12.27 5.03
C VAL A 143 3.77 12.81 6.13
N GLY A 144 4.34 13.45 7.16
CA GLY A 144 3.56 14.08 8.24
C GLY A 144 2.61 15.17 7.73
N VAL A 145 3.08 16.04 6.82
CA VAL A 145 2.25 17.08 6.19
C VAL A 145 1.09 16.47 5.40
N LEU A 146 1.36 15.45 4.57
CA LEU A 146 0.33 14.79 3.75
C LEU A 146 -0.68 14.04 4.60
N LEU A 147 -0.24 13.38 5.68
CA LEU A 147 -1.15 12.77 6.67
C LEU A 147 -2.06 13.81 7.30
N HIS A 148 -1.51 14.94 7.75
CA HIS A 148 -2.31 16.00 8.35
C HIS A 148 -3.36 16.54 7.38
N GLN A 149 -2.97 16.79 6.12
CA GLN A 149 -3.90 17.23 5.06
C GLN A 149 -4.99 16.19 4.79
N ALA A 150 -4.62 14.91 4.68
CA ALA A 150 -5.58 13.81 4.47
C ALA A 150 -6.58 13.72 5.63
N MET A 151 -6.12 13.71 6.88
CA MET A 151 -6.98 13.64 8.06
C MET A 151 -7.90 14.86 8.20
N THR A 152 -7.40 16.05 7.86
CA THR A 152 -8.22 17.27 7.84
C THR A 152 -9.32 17.19 6.80
N ALA A 153 -9.00 16.71 5.60
CA ALA A 153 -9.97 16.53 4.52
C ALA A 153 -11.04 15.49 4.87
N LEU A 154 -10.63 14.35 5.45
CA LEU A 154 -11.55 13.29 5.90
C LEU A 154 -12.48 13.81 7.01
N ARG A 155 -11.94 14.49 8.02
CA ARG A 155 -12.73 15.07 9.12
C ARG A 155 -13.79 16.06 8.61
N LYS A 156 -13.41 16.98 7.73
CA LYS A 156 -14.33 17.97 7.16
C LYS A 156 -15.46 17.31 6.36
N LYS A 157 -15.16 16.26 5.61
CA LYS A 157 -16.17 15.54 4.81
C LYS A 157 -17.09 14.70 5.69
N MET A 158 -16.57 14.07 6.74
CA MET A 158 -17.37 13.34 7.74
C MET A 158 -18.37 14.26 8.45
N SER A 159 -17.92 15.41 8.95
CA SER A 159 -18.82 16.35 9.66
C SER A 159 -19.91 16.93 8.76
N THR A 160 -19.62 17.16 7.48
CA THR A 160 -20.62 17.60 6.50
C THR A 160 -21.70 16.55 6.23
N LEU A 161 -21.36 15.26 6.37
CA LEU A 161 -22.30 14.15 6.19
C LEU A 161 -23.20 13.93 7.41
N GLU A 162 -22.67 14.16 8.62
CA GLU A 162 -23.43 14.06 9.87
C GLU A 162 -24.49 15.15 10.03
N VAL A 163 -24.25 16.35 9.50
CA VAL A 163 -25.22 17.49 9.55
C VAL A 163 -26.39 17.33 8.56
N ARG A 164 -26.31 16.38 7.63
CA ARG A 164 -27.32 16.16 6.56
C ARG A 164 -28.25 14.99 6.82
N THR A 165 -28.12 14.32 7.97
CA THR A 165 -28.99 13.21 8.40
C THR A 165 -29.82 13.69 9.59
#